data_AF-A0A2N9X844-F1
#
_entry.id   AF-A0A2N9X844-F1
#
_cell.length_a   1.000
_cell.length_b   1.000
_cell.length_c   1.000
_cell.angle_alpha   90.00
_cell.angle_beta   90.00
_cell.angle_gamma   90.00
#
_symmetry.space_group_name_H-M   'P 1'
#
loop_
_entity.id
_entity.type
_entity.pdbx_description
1 polymer ?
#
loop_
_entity_poly.entity_id
_entity_poly.type
_entity_poly.pdbx_seq_one_letter_code
_entity_poly.pdbx_strand_id
1 'polypeptide(L)'
;MKAFQKGFTLIELMIVIAIIGILAAIAVPAYSDYIARSQASEASSLSAGLKTQVIDNLQNNNCMSGDNNSLDAKIDKQVGKYGEAQIGGTAATGSLSANAATGCTITYKVNASKVSSAIQGKTLVLDVLKNGSLKKNTTSTMDNKYIPKAFLI
;
A
#
# COMPACT_ATOMS: atom_id res chain seq x y z
N MET A 1 33.30 26.94 -48.08
CA MET A 1 34.14 26.33 -47.03
C MET A 1 33.29 25.25 -46.35
N LYS A 2 33.72 23.97 -46.39
CA LYS A 2 33.03 22.89 -45.68
C LYS A 2 33.37 22.99 -44.19
N ALA A 3 32.37 23.22 -43.34
CA ALA A 3 32.58 23.17 -41.90
C ALA A 3 32.97 21.74 -41.50
N PHE A 4 34.13 21.55 -40.87
CA PHE A 4 34.48 20.28 -40.25
C PHE A 4 33.49 20.01 -39.13
N GLN A 5 32.65 18.99 -39.29
CA GLN A 5 31.71 18.56 -38.27
C GLN A 5 32.54 18.02 -37.09
N LYS A 6 32.55 18.75 -35.97
CA LYS A 6 33.23 18.31 -34.74
C LYS A 6 32.47 17.10 -34.20
N GLY A 7 33.05 15.92 -34.36
CA GLY A 7 32.57 14.69 -33.74
C GLY A 7 32.86 14.66 -32.25
N PHE A 8 32.13 13.81 -31.53
CA PHE A 8 32.33 13.53 -30.12
C PHE A 8 33.50 12.57 -29.94
N THR A 9 34.40 12.82 -29.00
CA THR A 9 35.56 11.96 -28.78
C THR A 9 35.19 10.73 -27.94
N LEU A 10 35.89 9.61 -28.13
CA LEU A 10 35.69 8.42 -27.32
C LEU A 10 35.96 8.68 -25.82
N ILE A 11 36.91 9.56 -25.51
CA ILE A 11 37.23 9.91 -24.13
C ILE A 11 36.12 10.74 -23.47
N GLU A 12 35.50 11.67 -24.20
CA GLU A 12 34.33 12.39 -23.72
C GLU A 12 33.16 11.43 -23.44
N LEU A 13 32.95 10.43 -24.30
CA LEU A 13 31.92 9.41 -24.10
C LEU A 13 32.18 8.57 -22.85
N MET A 14 33.42 8.13 -22.64
CA MET A 14 33.79 7.34 -21.48
C MET A 14 33.54 8.09 -20.16
N ILE A 15 33.90 9.37 -20.09
CA ILE A 15 33.68 10.19 -18.90
C ILE A 15 32.19 10.39 -18.65
N VAL A 16 31.40 10.66 -19.69
CA VAL A 16 29.94 10.81 -19.57
C VAL A 16 29.29 9.54 -19.06
N ILE A 17 29.67 8.37 -19.59
CA ILE A 17 29.16 7.07 -19.12
C ILE A 17 29.53 6.83 -17.65
N ALA A 18 30.76 7.16 -17.25
CA ALA A 18 31.21 7.01 -15.87
C ALA A 18 30.35 7.85 -14.89
N ILE A 19 30.08 9.11 -15.23
CA ILE A 19 29.24 10.00 -14.40
C ILE A 19 27.80 9.47 -14.34
N ILE A 20 27.21 9.08 -15.47
CA ILE A 20 25.86 8.50 -15.53
C ILE A 20 25.80 7.21 -14.68
N GLY A 21 26.84 6.38 -14.71
CA GLY A 21 26.92 5.16 -13.91
C GLY A 21 26.85 5.43 -12.41
N ILE A 22 27.59 6.43 -11.92
CA ILE A 22 27.57 6.82 -10.49
C ILE A 22 26.18 7.35 -10.10
N LEU A 23 25.59 8.22 -10.93
CA LEU A 23 24.26 8.77 -10.66
C LEU A 23 23.18 7.68 -10.68
N ALA A 24 23.26 6.74 -11.63
CA ALA A 24 22.31 5.64 -11.76
C ALA A 24 22.34 4.70 -10.54
N ALA A 25 23.52 4.44 -9.97
CA ALA A 25 23.65 3.60 -8.78
C ALA A 25 22.84 4.11 -7.57
N ILE A 26 22.66 5.43 -7.45
CA ILE A 26 21.87 6.06 -6.38
C ILE A 26 20.41 6.27 -6.83
N ALA A 27 20.22 6.75 -8.07
CA ALA A 27 18.91 7.11 -8.58
C ALA A 27 17.99 5.91 -8.80
N VAL A 28 18.52 4.78 -9.27
CA VAL A 28 17.71 3.59 -9.57
C VAL A 28 17.05 3.01 -8.32
N PRO A 29 17.78 2.70 -7.22
CA PRO A 29 17.16 2.22 -5.99
C PRO A 29 16.16 3.22 -5.39
N ALA A 30 16.49 4.52 -5.40
CA ALA A 30 15.61 5.56 -4.90
C ALA A 30 14.29 5.67 -5.70
N TYR A 31 14.38 5.55 -7.03
CA TYR A 31 13.22 5.53 -7.91
C TYR A 31 12.37 4.26 -7.72
N SER A 32 13.00 3.08 -7.57
CA SER A 32 12.28 1.84 -7.26
C SER A 32 11.52 1.94 -5.93
N ASP A 33 12.12 2.56 -4.92
CA ASP A 33 11.48 2.80 -3.62
C ASP A 33 10.31 3.81 -3.73
N TYR A 34 10.44 4.82 -4.57
CA TYR A 34 9.36 5.75 -4.87
C TYR A 34 8.17 5.03 -5.52
N ILE A 35 8.42 4.22 -6.56
CA ILE A 35 7.36 3.44 -7.22
C ILE A 35 6.68 2.48 -6.25
N ALA A 36 7.43 1.82 -5.36
CA ALA A 36 6.86 0.97 -4.33
C ALA A 36 5.93 1.74 -3.38
N ARG A 37 6.32 2.94 -2.91
CA ARG A 37 5.45 3.81 -2.11
C ARG A 37 4.20 4.26 -2.88
N SER A 38 4.35 4.65 -4.14
CA SER A 38 3.23 5.07 -4.98
C SER A 38 2.21 3.95 -5.17
N GLN A 39 2.67 2.72 -5.40
CA GLN A 39 1.79 1.56 -5.50
C GLN A 39 1.11 1.24 -4.16
N ALA A 40 1.85 1.27 -3.05
CA ALA A 40 1.30 1.04 -1.72
C ALA A 40 0.28 2.11 -1.28
N SER A 41 0.32 3.32 -1.87
CA SER A 41 -0.64 4.39 -1.57
C SER A 41 -2.09 4.06 -1.97
N GLU A 42 -2.28 3.10 -2.88
CA GLU A 42 -3.61 2.55 -3.22
C GLU A 42 -4.29 1.94 -1.99
N ALA A 43 -3.53 1.41 -1.03
CA ALA A 43 -4.09 0.90 0.20
C ALA A 43 -4.94 1.95 0.92
N SER A 44 -4.57 3.24 0.84
CA SER A 44 -5.33 4.33 1.46
C SER A 44 -6.70 4.54 0.82
N SER A 45 -6.79 4.51 -0.50
CA SER A 45 -8.07 4.72 -1.19
C SER A 45 -9.00 3.53 -1.00
N LEU A 46 -8.49 2.30 -1.12
CA LEU A 46 -9.30 1.09 -0.94
C LEU A 46 -9.77 0.93 0.52
N SER A 47 -8.88 1.20 1.49
CA SER A 47 -9.25 1.10 2.90
C SER A 47 -10.24 2.19 3.32
N ALA A 48 -10.15 3.38 2.72
CA ALA A 48 -11.15 4.42 2.94
C ALA A 48 -12.54 4.01 2.43
N GLY A 49 -12.61 3.30 1.29
CA GLY A 49 -13.87 2.77 0.76
C GLY A 49 -14.50 1.71 1.66
N LEU A 50 -13.69 0.85 2.29
CA LEU A 50 -14.17 -0.20 3.19
C LEU A 50 -14.48 0.28 4.62
N LYS A 51 -13.96 1.44 5.03
CA LYS A 51 -14.13 1.96 6.39
C LYS A 51 -15.60 2.15 6.76
N THR A 52 -16.42 2.71 5.87
CA THR A 52 -17.86 2.89 6.12
C THR A 52 -18.54 1.56 6.36
N GLN A 53 -18.23 0.55 5.55
CA GLN A 53 -18.78 -0.79 5.68
C GLN A 53 -18.43 -1.43 7.04
N VAL A 54 -17.19 -1.28 7.50
CA VAL A 54 -16.80 -1.79 8.83
C VAL A 54 -17.63 -1.14 9.93
N ILE A 55 -17.89 0.17 9.84
CA ILE A 55 -18.67 0.90 10.84
C ILE A 55 -20.14 0.43 10.83
N ASP A 56 -20.70 0.20 9.65
CA ASP A 56 -22.07 -0.32 9.52
C ASP A 56 -22.19 -1.75 10.06
N ASN A 57 -21.25 -2.63 9.70
CA ASN A 57 -21.20 -4.01 10.20
C ASN A 57 -21.05 -4.07 11.72
N LEU A 58 -20.28 -3.14 12.31
CA LEU A 58 -20.07 -3.05 13.75
C LEU A 58 -21.35 -2.74 14.53
N GLN A 59 -22.37 -2.13 13.91
CA GLN A 59 -23.69 -1.96 14.55
C GLN A 59 -24.34 -3.31 14.86
N ASN A 60 -24.03 -4.33 14.06
CA ASN A 60 -24.48 -5.71 14.25
C ASN A 60 -23.48 -6.56 15.04
N ASN A 61 -22.47 -5.96 15.67
CA ASN A 61 -21.35 -6.64 16.35
C ASN A 61 -20.62 -7.65 15.43
N ASN A 62 -20.52 -7.35 14.13
CA ASN A 62 -19.74 -8.12 13.18
C ASN A 62 -18.73 -7.22 12.46
N CYS A 63 -17.64 -7.79 11.95
CA CYS A 63 -16.69 -7.04 11.11
C CYS A 63 -17.08 -7.09 9.64
N MET A 64 -17.65 -8.22 9.21
CA MET A 64 -17.99 -8.52 7.82
C MET A 64 -19.51 -8.48 7.64
N SER A 65 -19.98 -8.28 6.41
CA SER A 65 -21.41 -8.17 6.07
C SER A 65 -22.19 -9.48 6.25
N GLY A 66 -21.50 -10.59 6.56
CA GLY A 66 -22.07 -11.93 6.61
C GLY A 66 -22.30 -12.49 5.19
N ASP A 67 -22.21 -13.81 5.03
CA ASP A 67 -22.34 -14.49 3.73
C ASP A 67 -23.79 -14.51 3.21
N ASN A 68 -24.45 -13.36 3.01
CA ASN A 68 -25.86 -13.40 2.56
C ASN A 68 -26.02 -13.50 1.04
N ASN A 69 -24.93 -13.52 0.25
CA ASN A 69 -24.81 -14.06 -1.13
C ASN A 69 -23.46 -13.65 -1.76
N SER A 70 -23.22 -14.04 -3.02
CA SER A 70 -22.00 -13.74 -3.79
C SER A 70 -21.73 -12.24 -4.08
N LEU A 71 -22.71 -11.34 -3.88
CA LEU A 71 -22.50 -9.88 -3.92
C LEU A 71 -21.91 -9.37 -2.61
N ASP A 72 -22.27 -9.94 -1.45
CA ASP A 72 -21.73 -9.52 -0.14
C ASP A 72 -20.22 -9.79 -0.02
N ALA A 73 -19.73 -10.84 -0.67
CA ALA A 73 -18.29 -11.11 -0.80
C ALA A 73 -17.52 -9.99 -1.55
N LYS A 74 -18.21 -9.13 -2.31
CA LYS A 74 -17.64 -7.92 -2.94
C LYS A 74 -17.82 -6.66 -2.08
N ILE A 75 -18.69 -6.69 -1.07
CA ILE A 75 -18.91 -5.55 -0.18
C ILE A 75 -17.74 -5.45 0.81
N ASP A 76 -17.28 -6.58 1.33
CA ASP A 76 -16.15 -6.64 2.26
C ASP A 76 -14.78 -6.63 1.57
N LYS A 77 -14.75 -6.46 0.23
CA LYS A 77 -13.53 -6.57 -0.58
C LYS A 77 -13.48 -5.53 -1.68
N GLN A 78 -12.37 -4.81 -1.77
CA GLN A 78 -12.11 -3.85 -2.85
C GLN A 78 -10.85 -4.26 -3.59
N VAL A 79 -10.97 -4.50 -4.89
CA VAL A 79 -9.85 -4.89 -5.76
C VAL A 79 -9.34 -3.66 -6.47
N GLY A 80 -8.05 -3.35 -6.26
CA GLY A 80 -7.33 -2.30 -6.95
C GLY A 80 -6.47 -2.83 -8.10
N LYS A 81 -5.63 -1.95 -8.62
CA LYS A 81 -4.64 -2.25 -9.65
C LYS A 81 -3.43 -3.00 -9.08
N TYR A 82 -2.97 -2.62 -7.89
CA TYR A 82 -1.73 -3.13 -7.30
C TYR A 82 -1.95 -4.13 -6.18
N GLY A 83 -3.18 -4.21 -5.67
CA GLY A 83 -3.54 -5.17 -4.65
C GLY A 83 -5.02 -5.16 -4.36
N GLU A 84 -5.37 -5.80 -3.25
CA GLU A 84 -6.74 -6.00 -2.83
C GLU A 84 -6.85 -5.70 -1.34
N ALA A 85 -7.85 -4.92 -0.96
CA ALA A 85 -8.23 -4.69 0.42
C ALA A 85 -9.42 -5.58 0.79
N GLN A 86 -9.37 -6.22 1.95
CA GLN A 86 -10.46 -7.05 2.45
C GLN A 86 -10.68 -6.78 3.94
N ILE A 87 -11.94 -6.71 4.35
CA ILE A 87 -12.32 -6.66 5.76
C ILE A 87 -12.12 -8.05 6.39
N GLY A 88 -11.67 -8.07 7.63
CA GLY A 88 -11.56 -9.29 8.43
C GLY A 88 -11.51 -8.97 9.92
N GLY A 89 -11.09 -9.94 10.72
CA GLY A 89 -11.05 -9.82 12.17
C GLY A 89 -12.36 -10.22 12.83
N THR A 90 -12.45 -9.99 14.14
CA THR A 90 -13.60 -10.36 14.97
C THR A 90 -13.94 -9.20 15.86
N ALA A 91 -15.21 -8.76 15.82
CA ALA A 91 -15.64 -7.57 16.54
C ALA A 91 -15.45 -7.78 18.05
N ALA A 92 -14.76 -6.84 18.69
CA ALA A 92 -14.61 -6.82 20.13
C ALA A 92 -15.96 -6.51 20.79
N THR A 93 -16.28 -7.24 21.85
CA THR A 93 -17.53 -7.07 22.60
C THR A 93 -17.31 -6.11 23.78
N GLY A 94 -18.28 -5.22 24.02
CA GLY A 94 -18.29 -4.31 25.15
C GLY A 94 -17.81 -2.88 24.87
N SER A 95 -17.73 -2.07 25.94
CA SER A 95 -17.38 -0.64 25.85
C SER A 95 -15.89 -0.42 25.59
N LEU A 96 -15.55 -0.11 24.34
CA LEU A 96 -14.19 0.28 23.95
C LEU A 96 -13.93 1.78 24.21
N SER A 97 -12.69 2.14 24.50
CA SER A 97 -12.23 3.53 24.48
C SER A 97 -12.12 4.04 23.03
N ALA A 98 -12.11 5.36 22.82
CA ALA A 98 -12.11 5.94 21.47
C ALA A 98 -10.92 5.49 20.59
N ASN A 99 -9.79 5.18 21.21
CA ASN A 99 -8.55 4.77 20.52
C ASN A 99 -8.26 3.26 20.63
N ALA A 100 -9.19 2.48 21.18
CA ALA A 100 -9.07 1.03 21.18
C ALA A 100 -9.46 0.46 19.80
N ALA A 101 -8.78 -0.61 19.40
CA ALA A 101 -9.15 -1.38 18.22
C ALA A 101 -10.54 -2.01 18.43
N THR A 102 -11.36 -1.99 17.39
CA THR A 102 -12.68 -2.63 17.38
C THR A 102 -12.60 -4.14 17.18
N GLY A 103 -11.41 -4.70 17.00
CA GLY A 103 -11.17 -6.09 16.62
C GLY A 103 -11.38 -6.36 15.12
N CYS A 104 -11.98 -5.40 14.39
CA CYS A 104 -12.07 -5.44 12.94
C CYS A 104 -10.80 -4.90 12.29
N THR A 105 -10.44 -5.52 11.18
CA THR A 105 -9.23 -5.18 10.42
C THR A 105 -9.56 -4.99 8.95
N ILE A 106 -8.76 -4.15 8.28
CA ILE A 106 -8.72 -4.05 6.82
C ILE A 106 -7.34 -4.53 6.39
N THR A 107 -7.28 -5.63 5.64
CA THR A 107 -6.04 -6.19 5.13
C THR A 107 -5.88 -5.85 3.66
N TYR A 108 -4.88 -5.03 3.33
CA TYR A 108 -4.45 -4.82 1.96
C TYR A 108 -3.32 -5.77 1.60
N LYS A 109 -3.53 -6.62 0.59
CA LYS A 109 -2.54 -7.55 0.04
C LYS A 109 -2.10 -7.08 -1.33
N VAL A 110 -0.80 -6.84 -1.48
CA VAL A 110 -0.21 -6.48 -2.78
C VAL A 110 -0.19 -7.71 -3.69
N ASN A 111 -0.47 -7.51 -4.97
CA ASN A 111 -0.46 -8.56 -5.99
C ASN A 111 0.88 -9.31 -6.03
N ALA A 112 0.81 -10.59 -6.38
CA ALA A 112 1.99 -11.45 -6.50
C ALA A 112 2.75 -11.24 -7.82
N SER A 113 2.31 -10.34 -8.70
CA SER A 113 2.99 -10.02 -9.96
C SER A 113 2.62 -8.62 -10.43
N LYS A 114 3.38 -8.07 -11.40
CA LYS A 114 3.15 -6.75 -12.02
C LYS A 114 3.13 -5.58 -11.02
N VAL A 115 3.89 -5.72 -9.94
CA VAL A 115 4.11 -4.72 -8.89
C VAL A 115 5.61 -4.61 -8.60
N SER A 116 6.02 -3.61 -7.83
CA SER A 116 7.40 -3.48 -7.36
C SER A 116 7.80 -4.68 -6.51
N SER A 117 8.97 -5.27 -6.81
CA SER A 117 9.53 -6.41 -6.08
C SER A 117 9.72 -6.13 -4.59
N ALA A 118 9.86 -4.86 -4.21
CA ALA A 118 10.02 -4.45 -2.82
C ALA A 118 8.75 -4.66 -1.96
N ILE A 119 7.57 -4.72 -2.59
CA ILE A 119 6.27 -4.86 -1.90
C ILE A 119 5.44 -6.05 -2.38
N GLN A 120 5.90 -6.77 -3.40
CA GLN A 120 5.22 -7.92 -4.00
C GLN A 120 4.82 -8.97 -2.95
N GLY A 121 3.54 -9.33 -2.93
CA GLY A 121 2.98 -10.30 -2.00
C GLY A 121 2.94 -9.88 -0.52
N LYS A 122 3.40 -8.67 -0.18
CA LYS A 122 3.36 -8.15 1.19
C LYS A 122 1.94 -7.68 1.55
N THR A 123 1.68 -7.64 2.84
CA THR A 123 0.40 -7.28 3.45
C THR A 123 0.55 -6.06 4.36
N LEU A 124 -0.44 -5.18 4.29
CA LEU A 124 -0.67 -4.09 5.23
C LEU A 124 -2.00 -4.38 5.93
N VAL A 125 -1.93 -4.71 7.21
CA VAL A 125 -3.10 -4.96 8.06
C VAL A 125 -3.36 -3.70 8.88
N LEU A 126 -4.57 -3.18 8.83
CA LEU A 126 -5.01 -1.97 9.52
C LEU A 126 -6.08 -2.33 10.54
N ASP A 127 -5.85 -2.02 11.81
CA ASP A 127 -6.88 -2.05 12.84
C ASP A 127 -7.82 -0.86 12.63
N VAL A 128 -9.12 -1.14 12.70
CA VAL A 128 -10.13 -0.09 12.78
C VAL A 128 -10.29 0.28 14.24
N LEU A 129 -10.02 1.54 14.59
CA LEU A 129 -10.22 2.04 15.94
C LEU A 129 -11.67 2.51 16.13
N LYS A 130 -12.14 2.60 17.37
CA LYS A 130 -13.52 3.03 17.66
C LYS A 130 -13.85 4.44 17.15
N ASN A 131 -12.88 5.35 17.09
CA ASN A 131 -13.02 6.66 16.45
C ASN A 131 -13.06 6.59 14.90
N GLY A 132 -13.02 5.40 14.32
CA GLY A 132 -12.97 5.13 12.89
C GLY A 132 -11.58 5.30 12.27
N SER A 133 -10.57 5.74 12.99
CA SER A 133 -9.21 5.85 12.43
C SER A 133 -8.65 4.47 12.11
N LEU A 134 -7.78 4.41 11.10
CA LEU A 134 -7.09 3.19 10.70
C LEU A 134 -5.67 3.25 11.21
N LYS A 135 -5.23 2.21 11.91
CA LYS A 135 -3.88 2.12 12.47
C LYS A 135 -3.21 0.83 12.03
N LYS A 136 -1.93 0.90 11.66
CA LYS A 136 -1.15 -0.29 11.28
C LYS A 136 -1.13 -1.31 12.42
N ASN A 137 -1.60 -2.53 12.11
CA ASN A 137 -1.47 -3.69 12.98
C ASN A 137 -0.06 -4.32 12.86
N THR A 138 0.40 -4.93 13.95
CA THR A 138 1.68 -5.64 14.07
C THR A 138 1.87 -6.81 13.09
N THR A 139 0.79 -7.40 12.57
CA THR A 139 0.82 -8.53 11.62
C THR A 139 1.14 -8.11 10.18
N SER A 140 1.23 -6.80 9.91
CA SER A 140 1.62 -6.28 8.60
C SER A 140 3.04 -6.70 8.23
N THR A 141 3.22 -7.30 7.05
CA THR A 141 4.53 -7.72 6.53
C THR A 141 5.20 -6.65 5.65
N MET A 142 4.46 -5.61 5.27
CA MET A 142 5.00 -4.47 4.54
C MET A 142 5.91 -3.61 5.43
N ASP A 143 7.05 -3.19 4.89
CA ASP A 143 7.99 -2.30 5.57
C ASP A 143 7.36 -0.91 5.76
N ASN A 144 7.56 -0.30 6.93
CA ASN A 144 7.07 1.04 7.27
C ASN A 144 7.51 2.10 6.27
N LYS A 145 8.65 1.93 5.58
CA LYS A 145 9.09 2.89 4.55
C LYS A 145 8.15 2.97 3.34
N TYR A 146 7.32 1.94 3.12
CA TYR A 146 6.36 1.89 2.02
C TYR A 146 4.92 2.22 2.46
N ILE A 147 4.63 2.14 3.76
CA ILE A 147 3.29 2.37 4.30
C ILE A 147 3.00 3.89 4.34
N PRO A 148 1.81 4.33 3.91
CA PRO A 148 1.37 5.71 4.09
C PRO A 148 1.47 6.16 5.56
N LYS A 149 2.09 7.31 5.81
CA LYS A 149 2.35 7.82 7.17
C LYS A 149 1.08 7.95 8.02
N ALA A 150 -0.08 8.16 7.40
CA ALA A 150 -1.37 8.24 8.09
C ALA A 150 -1.72 6.99 8.90
N PHE A 151 -1.16 5.82 8.56
CA PHE A 151 -1.40 4.57 9.28
C PHE A 151 -0.37 4.27 10.38
N LEU A 152 0.70 5.06 10.47
CA LEU A 152 1.83 4.81 11.38
C LEU A 152 1.76 5.63 12.68
N ILE A 153 0.73 6.44 12.86
CA ILE A 153 0.47 7.26 14.06
C ILE A 153 -0.38 6.48 15.07
#